data_AF-L0DUP3-F1
#
_entry.id   AF-L0DUP3-F1
#
_cell.length_a   1.000
_cell.length_b   1.000
_cell.length_c   1.000
_cell.angle_alpha   90.00
_cell.angle_beta   90.00
_cell.angle_gamma   90.00
#
_symmetry.space_group_name_H-M   'P 1'
#
loop_
_entity.id
_entity.type
_entity.pdbx_description
1 polymer ?
#
loop_
_entity_poly.entity_id
_entity_poly.type
_entity_poly.pdbx_seq_one_letter_code
_entity_poly.pdbx_strand_id
1 'polypeptide(L)'
;MTEIPPPGPGATVIDAIAHNGRPCRIVDNTGSIARDELERLLEDLIQGRHFGLRAVSASGSSEIRLGEPEFAHMQFGERIYRLLLFPYEARLEAF
;
A
#
# COMPACT_ATOMS: atom_id res chain seq x y z
N MET A 1 9.47 13.08 -11.42
CA MET A 1 9.51 12.72 -10.00
C MET A 1 8.13 13.00 -9.46
N THR A 2 7.28 11.98 -9.35
CA THR A 2 5.93 12.12 -8.78
C THR A 2 6.12 12.16 -7.26
N GLU A 3 6.01 13.35 -6.67
CA GLU A 3 6.06 13.51 -5.22
C GLU A 3 4.82 12.85 -4.62
N ILE A 4 5.02 11.89 -3.73
CA ILE A 4 3.91 11.25 -3.02
C ILE A 4 3.38 12.28 -2.02
N PRO A 5 2.09 12.68 -2.09
CA PRO A 5 1.57 13.73 -1.23
C PRO A 5 1.71 13.32 0.24
N PRO A 6 2.03 14.26 1.15
CA PRO A 6 2.26 13.93 2.55
C PRO A 6 1.02 13.26 3.18
N PRO A 7 1.21 12.37 4.16
CA PRO A 7 0.12 11.78 4.92
C PRO A 7 -0.73 12.88 5.60
N GLY A 8 -2.04 12.68 5.67
CA GLY A 8 -2.95 13.62 6.33
C GLY A 8 -2.71 13.71 7.85
N PRO A 9 -3.23 14.75 8.54
CA PRO A 9 -2.98 15.00 9.97
C PRO A 9 -3.54 13.93 10.94
N GLY A 10 -4.34 12.98 10.45
CA GLY A 10 -4.82 11.82 11.20
C GLY A 10 -4.34 10.49 10.65
N ALA A 11 -3.35 10.50 9.76
CA ALA A 11 -2.90 9.29 9.10
C ALA A 11 -2.02 8.44 10.01
N THR A 12 -2.26 7.13 10.03
CA THR A 12 -1.39 6.17 10.72
C THR A 12 -0.32 5.70 9.75
N VAL A 13 0.95 5.90 10.10
CA VAL A 13 2.10 5.49 9.29
C VAL A 13 2.88 4.41 10.04
N ILE A 14 3.21 3.34 9.33
CA ILE A 14 4.02 2.24 9.87
C ILE A 14 5.16 1.95 8.89
N ASP A 15 6.39 2.05 9.40
CA ASP A 15 7.61 1.80 8.65
C ASP A 15 8.11 0.37 8.88
N ALA A 16 8.65 -0.26 7.83
CA ALA A 16 9.26 -1.57 7.85
C ALA A 16 10.37 -1.68 6.78
N ILE A 17 10.98 -2.86 6.69
CA ILE A 17 12.01 -3.17 5.69
C ILE A 17 11.45 -4.21 4.71
N ALA A 18 11.45 -3.88 3.42
CA ALA A 18 11.03 -4.78 2.37
C ALA A 18 11.99 -5.97 2.22
N HIS A 19 11.54 -7.00 1.53
CA HIS A 19 12.31 -8.23 1.29
C HIS A 19 13.69 -8.02 0.64
N ASN A 20 13.90 -6.86 -0.01
CA ASN A 20 15.15 -6.48 -0.66
C ASN A 20 16.02 -5.54 0.20
N GLY A 21 15.71 -5.39 1.49
CA GLY A 21 16.46 -4.56 2.44
C GLY A 21 16.19 -3.06 2.35
N ARG A 22 15.27 -2.61 1.48
CA ARG A 22 14.92 -1.20 1.35
C ARG A 22 13.81 -0.81 2.32
N PRO A 23 13.83 0.43 2.85
CA PRO A 23 12.74 0.91 3.69
C PRO A 23 11.45 0.95 2.88
N CYS A 24 10.37 0.47 3.49
CA CYS A 24 9.02 0.55 2.97
C CYS A 24 8.06 0.98 4.08
N ARG A 25 6.91 1.53 3.72
CA ARG A 25 5.92 1.97 4.70
C ARG A 25 4.51 1.74 4.24
N ILE A 26 3.59 1.63 5.19
CA ILE A 26 2.16 1.70 4.94
C ILE A 26 1.58 2.96 5.59
N VAL A 27 0.66 3.63 4.89
CA VAL A 27 -0.01 4.86 5.31
C VAL A 27 -1.51 4.65 5.26
N ASP A 28 -2.17 4.62 6.41
CA ASP A 28 -3.63 4.74 6.48
C ASP A 28 -4.00 6.21 6.59
N ASN A 29 -4.45 6.82 5.49
CA ASN A 29 -4.90 8.21 5.50
C ASN A 29 -6.21 8.42 6.28
N THR A 30 -6.94 7.34 6.58
CA THR A 30 -8.24 7.43 7.26
C THR A 30 -8.10 7.45 8.78
N GLY A 31 -6.94 7.04 9.32
CA GLY A 31 -6.70 6.87 10.75
C GLY A 31 -7.66 5.90 11.44
N SER A 32 -8.40 5.11 10.66
CA SER A 32 -9.52 4.28 11.14
C SER A 32 -9.15 2.81 11.26
N ILE A 33 -8.04 2.39 10.65
CA ILE A 33 -7.60 0.99 10.66
C ILE A 33 -6.71 0.77 11.89
N ALA A 34 -6.97 -0.32 12.62
CA ALA A 34 -6.17 -0.69 13.77
C ALA A 34 -4.71 -0.94 13.37
N ARG A 35 -3.77 -0.54 14.24
CA ARG A 35 -2.34 -0.66 13.97
C ARG A 35 -1.93 -2.11 13.66
N ASP A 36 -2.41 -3.08 14.45
CA ASP A 36 -2.09 -4.50 14.24
C ASP A 36 -2.54 -5.02 12.87
N GLU A 37 -3.68 -4.54 12.35
CA GLU A 37 -4.17 -4.89 11.02
C GLU A 37 -3.29 -4.28 9.92
N LEU A 38 -2.81 -3.05 10.11
CA LEU A 38 -1.87 -2.40 9.21
C LEU A 38 -0.50 -3.09 9.22
N GLU A 39 -0.02 -3.51 10.39
CA GLU A 39 1.24 -4.25 10.54
C GLU A 39 1.16 -5.61 9.83
N ARG A 40 0.04 -6.32 10.00
CA ARG A 40 -0.20 -7.61 9.35
C ARG A 40 -0.32 -7.49 7.84
N LEU A 41 -1.00 -6.46 7.34
CA LEU A 41 -1.05 -6.15 5.92
C LEU A 41 0.34 -5.80 5.37
N LEU A 42 1.09 -4.95 6.07
CA LEU A 42 2.44 -4.57 5.66
C LEU A 42 3.35 -5.79 5.57
N GLU A 43 3.25 -6.70 6.54
CA GLU A 43 3.96 -7.98 6.52
C GLU A 43 3.57 -8.84 5.31
N ASP A 44 2.27 -9.00 5.03
CA ASP A 44 1.78 -9.75 3.87
C ASP A 44 2.31 -9.17 2.54
N LEU A 45 2.30 -7.84 2.39
CA LEU A 45 2.86 -7.15 1.23
C LEU A 45 4.38 -7.38 1.09
N ILE A 46 5.11 -7.40 2.20
CA ILE A 46 6.55 -7.70 2.21
C ILE A 46 6.80 -9.17 1.82
N GLN A 47 6.07 -10.11 2.42
CA GLN A 47 6.19 -11.55 2.15
C GLN A 47 5.79 -11.90 0.71
N GLY A 48 4.71 -11.30 0.20
CA GLY A 48 4.26 -11.41 -1.19
C GLY A 48 5.16 -10.71 -2.20
N ARG A 49 6.22 -10.03 -1.73
CA ARG A 49 7.19 -9.25 -2.52
C ARG A 49 6.53 -8.16 -3.36
N HIS A 50 5.48 -7.54 -2.84
CA HIS A 50 4.76 -6.46 -3.53
C HIS A 50 5.55 -5.16 -3.58
N PHE A 51 6.39 -4.88 -2.57
CA PHE A 51 7.28 -3.73 -2.60
C PHE A 51 8.50 -3.96 -3.51
N GLY A 52 8.72 -3.02 -4.42
CA GLY A 52 9.84 -2.99 -5.36
C GLY A 52 9.39 -2.56 -6.75
N LEU A 53 10.27 -2.76 -7.73
CA LEU A 53 9.95 -2.56 -9.14
C LEU A 53 9.21 -3.79 -9.68
N ARG A 54 8.11 -4.17 -9.04
CA ARG A 54 7.34 -5.33 -9.46
C ARG A 54 6.26 -4.84 -10.42
N ALA A 55 6.48 -5.07 -11.71
CA ALA A 55 5.41 -5.03 -12.71
C ALA A 55 4.55 -6.28 -12.48
N VAL A 56 3.69 -6.27 -11.45
CA VAL A 56 2.73 -7.34 -11.26
C VAL A 56 1.58 -7.04 -12.19
N SER A 57 1.42 -7.85 -13.23
CA SER A 57 0.25 -7.79 -14.09
C SER A 57 -0.97 -8.16 -13.24
N ALA A 58 -1.77 -7.16 -12.88
CA ALA A 58 -3.06 -7.38 -12.23
C ALA A 58 -3.88 -8.35 -13.09
N SER A 59 -4.23 -9.49 -12.50
CA SER A 59 -5.12 -10.46 -13.11
C SER A 59 -6.46 -9.79 -13.40
N GLY A 60 -6.79 -9.62 -14.69
CA GLY A 60 -8.16 -9.36 -15.13
C GLY A 60 -8.35 -8.32 -16.24
N SER A 61 -7.38 -7.47 -16.56
CA SER A 61 -7.50 -6.56 -17.71
C SER A 61 -6.14 -6.23 -18.30
N SER A 62 -6.01 -6.48 -19.59
CA SER A 62 -4.84 -6.21 -20.41
C SER A 62 -4.43 -4.75 -20.33
N GLU A 63 -3.39 -4.42 -19.57
CA GLU A 63 -2.44 -3.33 -19.83
C GLU A 63 -1.43 -3.25 -18.66
N ILE A 64 -0.21 -3.72 -18.89
CA ILE A 64 0.90 -3.53 -17.95
C ILE A 64 1.42 -2.11 -18.16
N ARG A 65 0.95 -1.15 -17.36
CA ARG A 65 1.51 0.21 -17.38
C ARG A 65 2.61 0.33 -16.34
N LEU A 66 3.86 0.26 -16.81
CA LEU A 66 5.04 0.49 -15.96
C LEU A 66 5.00 1.90 -15.37
N GLY A 67 4.92 2.01 -14.04
CA GLY A 67 5.11 3.26 -13.31
C GLY A 67 3.83 3.91 -12.77
N GLU A 68 2.66 3.29 -12.94
CA GLU A 68 1.41 3.72 -12.29
C GLU A 68 1.17 2.91 -11.01
N PRO A 69 0.63 3.51 -9.93
CA PRO A 69 0.34 2.80 -8.69
C PRO A 69 -0.69 1.69 -8.93
N GLU A 70 -0.47 0.51 -8.36
CA GLU A 70 -1.47 -0.56 -8.40
C GLU A 70 -2.60 -0.26 -7.42
N PHE A 71 -3.83 -0.58 -7.82
CA PHE A 71 -5.03 -0.35 -7.01
C PHE A 71 -5.67 -1.68 -6.62
N ALA A 72 -5.88 -1.88 -5.33
CA ALA A 72 -6.67 -2.99 -4.81
C ALA A 72 -7.76 -2.47 -3.87
N HIS A 73 -8.92 -3.12 -3.84
CA HIS A 73 -9.95 -2.84 -2.85
C HIS A 73 -9.80 -3.82 -1.69
N MET A 74 -9.71 -3.30 -0.46
CA MET A 74 -9.61 -4.12 0.74
C MET A 74 -10.67 -3.71 1.74
N GLN A 75 -11.30 -4.70 2.35
CA GLN A 75 -12.31 -4.48 3.37
C GLN A 75 -11.68 -4.67 4.75
N PHE A 76 -11.79 -3.65 5.60
CA PHE A 76 -11.44 -3.74 7.03
C PHE A 76 -12.71 -3.52 7.84
N GLY A 77 -13.15 -4.54 8.55
CA GLY A 77 -14.45 -4.55 9.24
C GLY A 77 -15.60 -4.30 8.26
N GLU A 78 -16.33 -3.22 8.47
CA GLU A 78 -17.50 -2.82 7.65
C GLU A 78 -17.17 -1.80 6.55
N ARG A 79 -15.89 -1.38 6.45
CA ARG A 79 -15.47 -0.30 5.55
C ARG A 79 -14.58 -0.83 4.44
N ILE A 80 -14.78 -0.31 3.23
CA ILE A 80 -13.96 -0.61 2.06
C ILE A 80 -12.95 0.51 1.87
N TYR A 81 -11.72 0.13 1.62
CA TYR A 81 -10.58 1.00 1.43
C TYR A 81 -9.94 0.72 0.08
N ARG A 82 -9.41 1.78 -0.52
CA ARG A 82 -8.56 1.71 -1.70
C ARG A 82 -7.11 1.62 -1.25
N LEU A 83 -6.47 0.52 -1.61
CA LEU A 83 -5.02 0.36 -1.50
C LEU A 83 -4.36 0.93 -2.75
N LEU A 84 -3.47 1.88 -2.55
CA LEU A 84 -2.53 2.41 -3.53
C LEU A 84 -1.16 1.82 -3.23
N LEU A 85 -0.62 1.07 -4.18
CA LEU A 85 0.72 0.51 -4.04
C LEU A 85 1.71 1.27 -4.91
N PHE A 86 2.62 1.99 -4.25
CA PHE A 86 3.82 2.59 -4.81
C PHE A 86 5.03 1.67 -4.56
N PRO A 87 6.19 1.91 -5.22
CA PRO A 87 7.33 0.99 -5.15
C PRO A 87 7.80 0.62 -3.73
N TYR A 88 7.68 1.53 -2.76
CA TYR A 88 8.02 1.27 -1.35
C TYR A 88 7.02 1.92 -0.38
N GLU A 89 5.83 2.26 -0.87
CA GLU A 89 4.78 2.84 -0.03
C GLU A 89 3.45 2.22 -0.39
N ALA A 90 2.75 1.67 0.60
CA ALA A 90 1.36 1.28 0.49
C ALA A 90 0.50 2.36 1.15
N ARG A 91 -0.60 2.77 0.53
CA ARG A 91 -1.49 3.79 1.09
C ARG A 91 -2.93 3.33 1.04
N LEU A 92 -3.62 3.47 2.15
CA LEU A 92 -5.02 3.17 2.31
C LEU A 92 -5.81 4.47 2.34
N GLU A 93 -6.76 4.58 1.43
CA GLU A 93 -7.68 5.70 1.35
C GLU A 93 -9.12 5.21 1.48
N ALA A 94 -9.98 6.02 2.07
CA ALA A 94 -11.42 5.75 2.03
C ALA A 94 -11.91 5.84 0.57
N PHE A 95 -12.90 5.02 0.23
CA PHE A 95 -13.60 5.14 -1.05
C PHE A 95 -14.49 6.39 -1.10
#